data_AF-A0A3B8XIB1-F1
#
_entry.id   AF-A0A3B8XIB1-F1
#
_cell.length_a   1.000
_cell.length_b   1.000
_cell.length_c   1.000
_cell.angle_alpha   90.00
_cell.angle_beta   90.00
_cell.angle_gamma   90.00
#
_symmetry.space_group_name_H-M   'P 1'
#
loop_
_entity.id
_entity.type
_entity.pdbx_description
1 polymer ?
#
loop_
_entity_poly.entity_id
_entity_poly.type
_entity_poly.pdbx_seq_one_letter_code
_entity_poly.pdbx_strand_id
1 'polypeptide(L)' 'MEEEFLLEALRWMMKSRLYDNRVIALQRQGQFGVFSPGLGQEASIIGSAMGVDPARDWMVPQYRELMAT' A
#
# COMPACT_ATOMS: atom_id res chain seq x y z
N MET A 1 1.52 3.92 -21.09
CA MET A 1 2.32 4.16 -19.87
C MET A 1 3.70 3.60 -20.13
N GLU A 2 4.74 4.27 -19.65
CA GLU A 2 6.11 3.78 -19.77
C GLU A 2 6.28 2.49 -18.95
N GLU A 3 7.08 1.55 -19.45
CA GLU A 3 7.32 0.26 -18.82
C GLU A 3 7.88 0.43 -17.40
N GLU A 4 8.78 1.38 -17.21
CA GLU A 4 9.38 1.69 -15.92
C GLU A 4 8.33 2.09 -14.87
N PHE A 5 7.35 2.92 -15.26
CA PHE A 5 6.24 3.30 -14.38
C PHE A 5 5.42 2.07 -13.95
N LEU A 6 5.13 1.16 -14.88
CA LEU A 6 4.39 -0.07 -14.59
C LEU A 6 5.16 -1.01 -13.67
N LEU A 7 6.48 -1.14 -13.87
CA LEU A 7 7.33 -1.95 -13.00
C LEU A 7 7.41 -1.37 -11.58
N GLU A 8 7.45 -0.04 -11.45
CA GLU A 8 7.43 0.62 -10.14
C GLU A 8 6.07 0.42 -9.44
N ALA A 9 4.96 0.58 -10.15
CA ALA A 9 3.63 0.30 -9.62
C ALA A 9 3.52 -1.15 -9.10
N LEU A 10 4.00 -2.12 -9.89
CA LEU A 10 4.01 -3.53 -9.50
C LEU A 10 4.87 -3.77 -8.25
N ARG A 11 6.05 -3.15 -8.18
CA ARG A 11 6.94 -3.24 -7.02
C ARG A 11 6.26 -2.75 -5.75
N TRP A 12 5.53 -1.63 -5.81
CA TRP A 12 4.79 -1.11 -4.67
C TRP A 12 3.60 -1.99 -4.27
N MET A 13 2.84 -2.52 -5.23
CA MET A 13 1.76 -3.48 -4.93
C MET A 13 2.30 -4.75 -4.24
N MET A 14 3.43 -5.28 -4.72
CA MET A 14 4.08 -6.43 -4.09
C MET A 14 4.58 -6.12 -2.68
N LYS A 15 5.16 -4.94 -2.46
CA LYS A 15 5.58 -4.49 -1.12
C LYS A 15 4.39 -4.40 -0.16
N SER A 16 3.26 -3.85 -0.63
CA SER A 16 2.03 -3.77 0.18
C SER A 16 1.58 -5.14 0.65
N ARG A 17 1.53 -6.12 -0.28
CA ARG A 17 1.15 -7.49 0.05
C ARG A 17 2.14 -8.15 1.02
N LEU A 18 3.44 -7.94 0.82
CA LEU A 18 4.47 -8.47 1.71
C LEU A 18 4.33 -7.91 3.13
N TYR A 19 4.10 -6.60 3.24
CA TYR A 19 3.91 -5.93 4.51
C TYR A 19 2.69 -6.49 5.25
N ASP A 20 1.54 -6.57 4.58
CA ASP A 20 0.32 -7.12 5.16
C ASP A 20 0.53 -8.53 5.71
N ASN A 21 1.16 -9.41 4.93
CA ASN A 21 1.45 -10.78 5.35
C ASN A 21 2.35 -10.83 6.59
N ARG A 22 3.35 -9.94 6.66
CA ARG A 22 4.25 -9.88 7.82
C ARG A 22 3.53 -9.39 9.06
N VAL A 23 2.72 -8.34 8.95
CA VAL A 23 1.99 -7.78 10.09
C VAL A 23 0.92 -8.76 10.58
N ILE A 24 0.19 -9.43 9.69
CA ILE A 24 -0.75 -10.49 10.06
C ILE A 24 -0.04 -11.62 10.83
N ALA A 25 1.16 -12.03 10.39
CA ALA A 25 1.93 -13.05 11.09
C ALA A 25 2.32 -12.61 12.51
N LEU A 26 2.76 -11.35 12.69
CA LEU A 26 3.10 -10.79 14.00
C LEU A 26 1.86 -10.61 14.89
N GLN A 27 0.73 -10.18 14.31
CA GLN A 27 -0.54 -10.04 15.02
C GLN A 27 -0.99 -11.39 15.59
N ARG A 28 -0.89 -12.48 14.81
CA ARG A 28 -1.21 -13.84 15.26
C ARG A 28 -0.28 -14.35 16.37
N GLN A 29 0.93 -13.80 16.49
CA GLN A 29 1.87 -14.09 17.57
C GLN A 29 1.68 -13.20 18.80
N GLY A 30 0.71 -12.28 18.78
CA GLY A 30 0.51 -11.28 19.84
C GLY A 30 1.60 -10.20 19.88
N GLN A 31 2.44 -10.11 18.84
CA GLN A 31 3.54 -9.15 18.74
C GLN A 31 3.15 -7.86 18.01
N PHE A 32 1.93 -7.80 17.48
CA PHE A 32 1.39 -6.62 16.82
C PHE A 32 -0.08 -6.45 17.20
N GLY A 33 -0.53 -5.19 17.29
CA GLY A 33 -1.90 -4.84 17.64
C GLY A 33 -2.91 -5.09 16.52
N VAL A 34 -4.03 -4.36 16.56
CA VAL A 34 -5.05 -4.44 15.51
C VAL A 34 -4.47 -3.89 14.20
N PHE A 35 -4.57 -4.69 13.13
CA PHE A 35 -4.11 -4.33 11.79
C PHE A 35 -5.19 -4.63 10.76
N SER A 36 -5.29 -3.77 9.74
CA SER A 36 -6.31 -3.84 8.70
C SER A 36 -5.64 -3.96 7.33
N PRO A 37 -5.54 -5.18 6.77
CA PRO A 37 -4.78 -5.43 5.54
C PRO A 37 -5.47 -4.85 4.30
N GLY A 38 -4.69 -4.42 3.31
CA GLY A 38 -5.15 -3.95 2.00
C GLY A 38 -5.18 -5.05 0.92
N LEU A 39 -5.06 -6.33 1.29
CA LEU A 39 -5.01 -7.45 0.34
C LEU A 39 -6.20 -7.43 -0.64
N GLY A 40 -5.89 -7.46 -1.94
CA GLY A 40 -6.87 -7.37 -3.03
C GLY A 40 -7.22 -5.93 -3.45
N GLN A 41 -6.74 -4.92 -2.73
CA GLN A 41 -6.95 -3.49 -3.00
C GLN A 41 -5.64 -2.76 -3.35
N GLU A 42 -4.54 -3.49 -3.55
CA GLU A 42 -3.22 -2.90 -3.74
C GLU A 42 -3.17 -1.95 -4.94
N ALA A 43 -3.83 -2.32 -6.05
CA ALA A 43 -3.86 -1.51 -7.27
C ALA A 43 -4.64 -0.20 -7.09
N SER A 44 -5.77 -0.21 -6.38
CA SER A 44 -6.53 1.02 -6.10
C SER A 44 -5.77 1.97 -5.18
N ILE A 45 -5.03 1.43 -4.22
CA ILE A 45 -4.24 2.20 -3.24
C ILE A 45 -3.02 2.81 -3.94
N ILE A 46 -2.18 1.98 -4.56
CA ILE A 46 -0.93 2.43 -5.19
C ILE A 46 -1.20 3.25 -6.45
N GLY A 47 -2.16 2.83 -7.28
CA GLY A 47 -2.47 3.53 -8.53
C GLY A 47 -3.01 4.95 -8.28
N SER A 48 -3.83 5.14 -7.23
CA SER A 48 -4.28 6.48 -6.86
C SER A 48 -3.15 7.34 -6.31
N ALA A 49 -2.28 6.77 -5.46
CA ALA A 49 -1.11 7.46 -4.90
C ALA A 49 -0.08 7.87 -5.97
N MET A 50 0.14 7.06 -7.01
CA MET A 50 1.07 7.40 -8.09
C MET A 50 0.53 8.48 -9.03
N GLY A 51 -0.77 8.77 -8.98
CA GLY A 51 -1.42 9.78 -9.82
C GLY A 51 -1.51 11.18 -9.19
N VAL A 52 -1.24 11.30 -7.89
CA VAL A 52 -1.23 12.60 -7.18
C VAL A 52 0.12 13.28 -7.31
N ASP A 53 0.10 14.61 -7.46
CA ASP A 53 1.30 15.44 -7.37
C ASP A 53 1.49 15.91 -5.93
N PRO A 54 2.52 15.43 -5.22
CA PRO A 54 2.71 15.72 -3.79
C PRO A 54 3.00 17.20 -3.50
N ALA A 55 3.33 18.02 -4.50
CA ALA A 55 3.55 19.46 -4.31
C ALA A 55 2.23 20.26 -4.25
N ARG A 56 1.12 19.70 -4.74
CA ARG A 56 -0.17 20.42 -4.86
C ARG A 56 -1.37 19.63 -4.33
N ASP A 57 -1.37 18.32 -4.50
CA ASP A 57 -2.51 17.45 -4.26
C ASP A 57 -2.42 16.89 -2.84
N TRP A 58 -3.54 16.94 -2.12
CA TRP A 58 -3.64 16.42 -0.76
C TRP A 58 -4.24 15.01 -0.79
N MET A 59 -3.58 14.07 -0.12
CA MET A 59 -4.09 12.72 0.09
C MET A 59 -4.56 12.55 1.53
N VAL A 60 -5.81 12.12 1.72
CA VAL A 60 -6.40 11.86 3.04
C VAL A 60 -6.66 10.35 3.15
N PRO A 61 -5.68 9.56 3.67
CA PRO A 61 -5.81 8.12 3.80
C PRO A 61 -6.77 7.73 4.93
N GLN A 62 -7.29 6.49 4.91
CA GLN A 62 -8.23 5.99 5.92
C GLN A 62 -7.58 5.04 6.94
N TYR A 63 -7.15 3.84 6.55
CA TYR A 63 -6.37 2.91 7.40
C TYR A 63 -5.81 1.72 6.62
N ARG A 64 -6.22 1.50 5.36
CA ARG A 64 -5.69 0.45 4.48
C ARG A 64 -4.65 0.97 3.50
N GLU A 65 -4.47 2.29 3.43
CA GLU A 65 -3.68 3.01 2.46
C GLU A 65 -2.23 3.25 2.95
N LEU A 66 -1.74 2.41 3.87
CA LEU A 66 -0.43 2.60 4.52
C LEU A 66 0.72 2.73 3.51
N MET A 67 0.64 2.05 2.38
CA MET A 67 1.67 2.06 1.34
C MET A 67 1.50 3.18 0.31
N ALA A 68 0.44 3.98 0.43
CA ALA A 68 0.14 5.13 -0.41
C ALA A 68 0.49 6.48 0.25
N THR A 69 0.90 6.47 1.51
CA THR A 69 1.27 7.67 2.30
C THR A 69 2.75 7.63 2.63
#